data_AF-A0AAI8B5M2-F1
#
_entry.id   AF-A0AAI8B5M2-F1
#
_cell.length_a   1.000
_cell.length_b   1.000
_cell.length_c   1.000
_cell.angle_alpha   90.00
_cell.angle_beta   90.00
_cell.angle_gamma   90.00
#
_symmetry.space_group_name_H-M   'P 1'
#
loop_
_entity.id
_entity.type
_entity.pdbx_description
1 polymer ?
#
loop_
_entity_poly.entity_id
_entity_poly.type
_entity_poly.pdbx_seq_one_letter_code
_entity_poly.pdbx_strand_id
1 'polypeptide(L)'
;MRVYCEYAQRLADGLAIPQNREQLQLQDMAFVGAGPIRAAPDLVNQQWVRRYDMTVTLRRKITRTYAVLNLKSATVASTTDSSTPVAGISNIHS
;
A
#
# COMPACT_ATOMS: atom_id res chain seq x y z
N MET A 1 28.47 25.62 16.05
CA MET A 1 29.17 24.37 16.40
C MET A 1 28.19 23.21 16.20
N ARG A 2 28.21 22.52 15.04
CA ARG A 2 27.41 21.29 14.84
C ARG A 2 28.20 20.14 15.45
N VAL A 3 27.64 19.47 16.45
CA VAL A 3 28.23 18.25 17.01
C VAL A 3 27.82 17.11 16.09
N TYR A 4 28.73 16.70 15.20
CA TYR A 4 28.46 15.64 14.23
C TYR A 4 28.67 14.28 14.89
N CYS A 5 27.58 13.56 15.12
CA CYS A 5 27.66 12.14 15.42
C CYS A 5 28.04 11.40 14.13
N GLU A 6 29.26 10.86 14.08
CA GLU A 6 29.79 10.18 12.90
C GLU A 6 28.90 9.03 12.43
N TYR A 7 28.39 8.21 13.36
CA TYR A 7 27.51 7.09 13.02
C TYR A 7 26.18 7.53 12.40
N ALA A 8 25.57 8.58 12.95
CA ALA A 8 24.31 9.10 12.43
C ALA A 8 24.50 9.71 11.04
N GLN A 9 25.62 10.38 10.80
CA GLN A 9 25.97 10.91 9.49
C GLN A 9 26.25 9.80 8.47
N ARG A 10 27.06 8.79 8.84
CA ARG A 10 27.31 7.61 7.99
C ARG A 10 26.03 6.87 7.63
N LEU A 11 25.07 6.77 8.56
CA LEU A 11 23.76 6.20 8.28
C LEU A 11 23.00 7.02 7.23
N ALA A 12 22.91 8.35 7.39
CA ALA A 12 22.19 9.21 6.45
C ALA A 12 22.83 9.18 5.05
N ASP A 13 24.16 9.29 4.98
CA ASP A 13 24.91 9.23 3.73
C ASP A 13 24.77 7.84 3.08
N GLY A 14 24.84 6.77 3.89
CA GLY A 14 24.65 5.40 3.46
C GLY A 14 23.26 5.13 2.89
N LEU A 15 22.20 5.70 3.49
CA LEU A 15 20.81 5.54 3.01
C LEU A 15 20.54 6.29 1.70
N ALA A 16 21.32 7.34 1.40
CA ALA A 16 21.24 8.06 0.13
C ALA A 16 21.81 7.24 -1.05
N ILE A 17 22.69 6.28 -0.78
CA ILE A 17 23.29 5.39 -1.79
C ILE A 17 22.25 4.34 -2.23
N PRO A 18 21.86 4.29 -3.52
CA PRO A 18 20.84 3.36 -4.02
C PRO A 18 21.10 1.87 -3.70
N GLN A 19 22.36 1.44 -3.77
CA GLN A 19 22.80 0.06 -3.54
C GLN A 19 22.53 -0.39 -2.10
N ASN A 20 22.77 0.49 -1.12
CA ASN A 20 22.57 0.18 0.29
C ASN A 20 21.08 0.02 0.64
N ARG A 21 20.19 0.64 -0.13
CA ARG A 21 18.73 0.57 0.07
C ARG A 21 18.04 -0.50 -0.78
N GLU A 22 18.78 -1.34 -1.50
CA GLU A 22 18.21 -2.46 -2.27
C GLU A 22 17.42 -3.42 -1.37
N GLN A 23 17.95 -3.71 -0.17
CA GLN A 23 17.25 -4.55 0.81
C GLN A 23 15.93 -3.94 1.29
N LEU A 24 15.86 -2.61 1.43
CA LEU A 24 14.59 -1.94 1.74
C LEU A 24 13.59 -2.10 0.59
N GLN A 25 14.05 -1.96 -0.64
CA GLN A 25 13.21 -2.10 -1.84
C GLN A 25 12.64 -3.51 -1.97
N LEU A 26 13.44 -4.55 -1.68
CA LEU A 26 12.99 -5.94 -1.65
C LEU A 26 11.88 -6.18 -0.61
N GLN A 27 11.81 -5.36 0.43
CA GLN A 27 10.81 -5.40 1.50
C GLN A 27 9.68 -4.39 1.28
N ASP A 28 9.45 -3.95 0.03
CA ASP A 28 8.43 -2.98 -0.34
C ASP A 28 8.59 -1.62 0.37
N MET A 29 9.81 -1.26 0.79
CA MET A 29 10.11 0.00 1.46
C MET A 29 11.03 0.88 0.61
N ALA A 30 10.85 2.19 0.73
CA ALA A 30 11.71 3.17 0.08
C ALA A 30 12.10 4.28 1.05
N PHE A 31 13.37 4.66 0.99
CA PHE A 31 13.90 5.81 1.73
C PHE A 31 13.32 7.12 1.16
N VAL A 32 12.85 7.99 2.06
CA VAL A 32 12.30 9.32 1.73
C VAL A 32 13.27 10.42 2.13
N GLY A 33 13.88 10.31 3.31
CA GLY A 33 14.84 11.28 3.80
C GLY A 33 15.26 11.04 5.25
N ALA A 34 16.34 11.72 5.65
CA ALA A 34 16.83 11.74 7.02
C ALA A 34 16.73 13.17 7.57
N GLY A 35 16.26 13.30 8.81
CA GLY A 35 16.14 14.56 9.54
C GLY A 35 17.45 15.02 10.19
N PRO A 36 17.44 16.18 10.87
CA PRO A 36 18.61 16.70 11.55
C PRO A 36 19.02 15.82 12.73
N ILE A 37 20.33 15.68 12.95
CA ILE A 37 20.91 15.04 14.15
C ILE A 37 20.76 15.99 15.33
N ARG A 38 20.17 15.51 16.42
CA ARG A 38 20.00 16.27 17.66
C ARG A 38 20.78 15.62 18.80
N ALA A 39 21.62 16.39 19.48
CA ALA A 39 22.25 15.93 20.71
C ALA A 39 21.19 15.88 21.81
N ALA A 40 21.05 14.72 22.46
CA ALA A 40 20.12 14.48 23.54
C ALA A 40 20.86 13.80 24.70
N PRO A 41 21.83 14.49 25.34
CA PRO A 41 22.64 13.89 26.39
C PRO A 41 21.75 13.35 27.52
N ASP A 42 22.11 12.17 28.00
CA ASP A 42 21.32 11.44 29.00
C ASP A 42 22.20 11.11 30.20
N LEU A 43 21.63 11.13 31.39
CA LEU A 43 22.35 10.82 32.63
C LEU A 43 21.91 9.43 33.11
N VAL A 44 22.77 8.44 32.91
CA VAL A 44 22.49 7.06 33.27
C VAL A 44 23.54 6.60 34.27
N ASN A 45 23.10 6.08 35.43
CA ASN A 45 23.99 5.61 36.50
C ASN A 45 25.07 6.63 36.88
N GLN A 46 24.69 7.90 37.04
CA GLN A 46 25.58 9.03 37.37
C GLN A 46 26.65 9.34 36.30
N GLN A 47 26.57 8.75 35.11
CA GLN A 47 27.47 9.02 33.99
C GLN A 47 26.72 9.70 32.84
N TRP A 48 27.32 10.76 32.28
CA TRP A 48 26.81 11.43 31.09
C TRP A 48 27.05 10.59 29.84
N VAL A 49 25.97 10.16 29.19
CA VAL A 49 25.97 9.42 27.94
C VAL A 49 25.69 10.38 26.78
N ARG A 50 26.52 10.30 25.74
CA ARG A 50 26.35 11.07 24.50
C ARG A 50 25.37 10.36 23.58
N ARG A 51 24.08 10.61 23.77
CA ARG A 51 23.03 10.15 22.86
C ARG A 51 22.73 11.20 21.78
N TYR A 52 22.50 10.71 20.57
CA TYR A 52 22.08 11.53 19.43
C TYR A 52 20.86 10.91 18.79
N ASP A 53 19.84 11.73 18.57
CA ASP A 53 18.58 11.31 17.99
C ASP A 53 18.51 11.80 16.53
N MET A 54 18.10 10.93 15.61
CA MET A 54 17.83 11.26 14.19
C MET A 54 16.55 10.55 13.76
N THR A 55 15.71 11.26 13.00
CA THR A 55 14.51 10.68 12.38
C THR A 55 14.80 10.25 10.95
N VAL A 56 14.54 8.99 10.62
CA VAL A 56 14.59 8.47 9.25
C VAL A 56 13.16 8.23 8.76
N THR A 57 12.82 8.77 7.59
CA THR A 57 11.50 8.60 7.00
C THR A 57 11.57 7.55 5.89
N LEU A 58 10.78 6.48 6.05
CA LEU A 58 10.60 5.41 5.07
C LEU A 58 9.14 5.37 4.62
N ARG A 59 8.91 5.13 3.33
CA ARG A 59 7.58 4.82 2.78
C ARG A 59 7.47 3.33 2.52
N ARG A 60 6.33 2.72 2.81
CA ARG A 60 6.06 1.29 2.58
C ARG A 60 4.91 1.11 1.59
N LYS A 61 5.10 0.25 0.60
CA LYS A 61 4.03 -0.25 -0.27
C LYS A 61 3.30 -1.38 0.44
N ILE A 62 1.96 -1.32 0.43
CA ILE A 62 1.11 -2.36 1.02
C ILE A 62 0.23 -2.92 -0.10
N THR A 63 0.53 -4.14 -0.53
CA THR A 63 -0.29 -4.87 -1.51
C THR A 63 -1.32 -5.72 -0.76
N ARG A 64 -2.61 -5.48 -1.00
CA ARG A 64 -3.70 -6.28 -0.44
C ARG A 64 -4.44 -6.96 -1.57
N THR A 65 -4.60 -8.28 -1.47
CA THR A 65 -5.39 -9.07 -2.42
C THR A 65 -6.74 -9.39 -1.79
N TYR A 66 -7.82 -8.95 -2.43
CA TYR A 66 -9.19 -9.26 -2.03
C TYR A 66 -9.78 -10.25 -3.01
N ALA A 67 -10.36 -11.34 -2.50
CA ALA A 67 -11.12 -12.25 -3.33
C ALA A 67 -12.45 -11.59 -3.72
N VAL A 68 -12.70 -11.45 -5.02
CA VAL A 68 -14.02 -11.07 -5.53
C VAL A 68 -14.84 -12.35 -5.66
N LEU A 69 -15.98 -12.41 -4.96
CA LEU A 69 -16.91 -13.54 -5.08
C LEU A 69 -17.63 -13.43 -6.44
N ASN A 70 -17.07 -14.08 -7.46
CA ASN A 70 -17.74 -14.18 -8.76
C ASN A 70 -18.98 -15.08 -8.64
N LEU A 71 -20.11 -14.65 -9.20
CA LEU A 71 -21.32 -15.45 -9.33
C LEU A 71 -21.01 -16.65 -10.25
N LYS A 72 -20.81 -17.84 -9.66
CA LYS A 72 -20.42 -19.05 -10.41
C LYS A 72 -21.52 -19.59 -11.33
N SER A 73 -22.77 -19.30 -11.01
CA SER A 73 -23.94 -19.61 -11.84
C SER A 73 -25.15 -18.83 -11.32
N ALA A 74 -26.09 -18.54 -12.20
CA ALA A 74 -27.39 -17.98 -11.85
C ALA A 74 -28.48 -18.83 -12.53
N THR A 75 -29.42 -19.35 -11.76
CA THR A 75 -30.60 -20.01 -12.33
C THR A 75 -31.56 -18.94 -12.82
N VAL A 76 -31.63 -18.76 -14.14
CA VAL A 76 -32.56 -17.83 -14.79
C VAL A 76 -33.74 -18.65 -15.33
N ALA A 77 -34.95 -18.33 -14.87
CA ALA A 77 -36.18 -18.86 -15.43
C ALA A 77 -36.93 -17.72 -16.13
N SER A 78 -37.12 -17.86 -17.44
CA SER A 78 -37.96 -16.95 -18.24
C SER A 78 -39.25 -17.69 -18.59
N THR A 79 -40.37 -17.26 -18.02
CA THR A 79 -41.69 -17.72 -18.43
C THR A 79 -42.28 -16.73 -19.44
N THR A 80 -42.84 -17.25 -20.53
CA THR A 80 -43.59 -16.46 -21.51
C THR A 80 -45.06 -16.83 -21.37
N ASP A 81 -45.91 -15.86 -21.04
CA ASP A 81 -47.34 -16.09 -20.99
C ASP A 81 -47.88 -16.31 -22.42
N SER A 82 -48.47 -17.48 -22.66
CA SER A 82 -49.13 -17.80 -23.93
C SER A 82 -50.61 -17.46 -23.83
N SER A 83 -51.08 -16.47 -24.59
CA SER A 83 -52.51 -16.22 -24.77
C SER A 83 -53.10 -17.11 -25.87
N THR A 84 -54.36 -17.53 -25.71
CA THR A 84 -55.07 -18.36 -26.70
C THR A 84 -55.18 -17.65 -28.06
N PRO A 85 -54.82 -18.28 -29.19
CA PRO A 85 -54.99 -17.68 -30.51
C PRO A 85 -56.48 -17.55 -30.85
N VAL A 86 -56.94 -16.34 -31.18
CA VAL A 86 -58.26 -16.14 -31.81
C VAL A 86 -58.13 -16.53 -33.29
N ALA A 87 -58.77 -17.63 -33.68
CA ALA A 87 -58.92 -18.02 -35.08
C ALA A 87 -60.05 -17.19 -35.72
N GLY A 88 -59.72 -16.01 -36.23
CA GLY A 88 -60.61 -15.22 -37.07
C GLY A 88 -60.54 -15.72 -38.52
N ILE A 89 -61.58 -16.41 -39.00
CA ILE A 89 -61.72 -16.73 -40.42
C ILE A 89 -62.26 -15.47 -41.12
N SER A 90 -61.41 -14.80 -41.91
CA SER A 90 -61.85 -13.69 -42.78
C SER A 90 -62.21 -14.25 -44.16
N ASN A 91 -63.50 -14.48 -44.40
CA ASN A 91 -63.98 -14.85 -45.73
C ASN A 91 -63.95 -13.60 -46.62
N ILE A 92 -62.96 -13.52 -47.52
CA ILE A 92 -62.89 -12.51 -48.56
C ILE A 92 -63.75 -13.01 -49.73
N HIS A 93 -64.85 -12.32 -50.02
CA HIS A 93 -65.65 -12.56 -51.21
C HIS A 93 -65.03 -11.81 -52.41
N SER A 94 -65.05 -12.47 -53.57
CA SER A 94 -64.38 -12.08 -54.83
C SER A 94 -64.63 -10.65 -55.29
#